data_AF-A0AAW0BIU5-F1
#
_entry.id   AF-A0AAW0BIU5-F1
#
_cell.length_a   1.000
_cell.length_b   1.000
_cell.length_c   1.000
_cell.angle_alpha   90.00
_cell.angle_beta   90.00
_cell.angle_gamma   90.00
#
_symmetry.space_group_name_H-M   'P 1'
#
loop_
_entity.id
_entity.type
_entity.pdbx_description
1 polymer ?
#
loop_
_entity_poly.entity_id
_entity_poly.type
_entity_poly.pdbx_seq_one_letter_code
_entity_poly.pdbx_strand_id
1 'polypeptide(L)'
;MHPSAIARSRFKGRRPLQSFMANKDYYKGNRQASLPGHRTGAPGVHIGKRPGYKLLESKVRVFVAPPIDQIIASPLKPYVADGVPLPWKEKNGVFAGMPAAGLTAEHFLKSARRYNAAKAEPARGPGKVEIKEDNDAADTKTDASTEAATEATPTPAPAA
;
A
#
# COMPACT_ATOMS: atom_id res chain seq x y z
N MET A 1 -12.64 -5.46 -45.78
CA MET A 1 -13.16 -4.09 -45.88
C MET A 1 -12.17 -3.16 -45.18
N HIS A 2 -11.26 -2.50 -45.92
CA HIS A 2 -10.24 -1.63 -45.33
C HIS A 2 -10.80 -0.22 -45.16
N PRO A 3 -10.65 0.44 -43.99
CA PRO A 3 -11.12 1.80 -43.82
C PRO A 3 -10.35 2.75 -44.76
N SER A 4 -11.10 3.53 -45.54
CA SER A 4 -10.59 4.43 -46.58
C SER A 4 -9.66 5.50 -45.99
N ALA A 5 -8.66 5.92 -46.77
CA ALA A 5 -7.66 6.91 -46.37
C ALA A 5 -8.27 8.26 -45.91
N ILE A 6 -9.47 8.59 -46.41
CA ILE A 6 -10.25 9.78 -46.03
C ILE A 6 -10.74 9.70 -44.57
N ALA A 7 -11.12 8.51 -44.09
CA ALA A 7 -11.51 8.34 -42.69
C ALA A 7 -10.30 8.55 -41.76
N ARG A 8 -9.07 8.18 -42.18
CA ARG A 8 -7.85 8.35 -41.38
C ARG A 8 -7.35 9.80 -41.33
N SER A 9 -7.59 10.62 -42.36
CA SER A 9 -7.12 12.02 -42.39
C SER A 9 -7.91 12.95 -41.47
N ARG A 10 -9.22 12.71 -41.27
CA ARG A 10 -10.09 13.51 -40.41
C ARG A 10 -9.73 13.46 -38.92
N PHE A 11 -9.08 12.39 -38.46
CA PHE A 11 -8.65 12.24 -37.06
C PHE A 11 -7.24 12.77 -36.80
N LYS A 12 -6.47 13.13 -37.84
CA LYS A 12 -5.06 13.54 -37.69
C LYS A 12 -4.93 14.87 -36.93
N GLY A 13 -5.87 15.80 -37.12
CA GLY A 13 -5.91 17.11 -36.43
C GLY A 13 -6.48 17.07 -35.00
N ARG A 14 -7.03 15.92 -34.56
CA ARG A 14 -7.64 15.76 -33.22
C ARG A 14 -6.78 14.93 -32.26
N ARG A 15 -5.58 14.52 -32.68
CA ARG A 15 -4.64 13.77 -31.84
C ARG A 15 -3.96 14.72 -30.85
N PRO A 16 -3.63 14.26 -29.63
CA PRO A 16 -2.90 15.08 -28.67
C PRO A 16 -1.52 15.43 -29.23
N LEU A 17 -1.22 16.73 -29.24
CA LEU A 17 0.04 17.26 -29.75
C LEU A 17 1.22 16.70 -28.95
N GLN A 18 2.26 16.24 -29.64
CA GLN A 18 3.50 15.78 -29.01
C GLN A 18 4.55 16.88 -29.04
N SER A 19 5.56 16.79 -28.18
CA SER A 19 6.63 17.80 -28.07
C SER A 19 7.36 18.05 -29.39
N PHE A 20 7.50 17.02 -30.24
CA PHE A 20 8.19 17.12 -31.54
C PHE A 20 7.31 17.57 -32.71
N MET A 21 6.00 17.78 -32.50
CA MET A 21 5.05 18.05 -33.59
C MET A 21 4.81 19.56 -33.83
N ALA A 22 5.33 20.43 -32.98
CA ALA A 22 5.00 21.86 -32.97
C ALA A 22 6.25 22.74 -33.10
N ASN A 23 6.03 24.05 -33.21
CA ASN A 23 7.09 25.03 -33.41
C ASN A 23 7.86 25.35 -32.11
N LYS A 24 8.91 26.19 -32.22
CA LYS A 24 9.87 26.55 -31.17
C LYS A 24 9.25 26.94 -29.82
N ASP A 25 8.09 27.58 -29.82
CA ASP A 25 7.45 28.08 -28.58
C ASP A 25 6.61 27.02 -27.84
N TYR A 26 6.37 25.86 -28.48
CA TYR A 26 5.61 24.78 -27.86
C TYR A 26 6.52 23.89 -27.01
N TYR A 27 6.38 24.02 -25.69
CA TYR A 27 7.02 23.12 -24.74
C TYR A 27 5.98 22.19 -24.09
N LYS A 28 6.25 20.88 -24.13
CA LYS A 28 5.47 19.86 -23.43
C LYS A 28 6.39 19.02 -22.56
N GLY A 29 6.11 18.99 -21.25
CA GLY A 29 6.91 18.22 -20.29
C GLY A 29 6.64 16.71 -20.35
N ASN A 30 7.66 15.91 -20.06
CA ASN A 30 7.61 14.43 -20.11
C ASN A 30 7.21 13.76 -18.78
N ARG A 31 6.63 14.52 -17.83
CA ARG A 31 6.30 14.02 -16.48
C ARG A 31 7.48 13.33 -15.78
N GLN A 32 8.72 13.77 -16.02
CA GLN A 32 9.91 13.22 -15.37
C GLN A 32 9.83 13.27 -13.83
N ALA A 33 9.03 14.19 -13.29
CA ALA A 33 8.70 14.33 -11.87
C ALA A 33 7.64 13.35 -11.32
N SER A 34 7.09 12.46 -12.14
CA SER A 34 6.07 11.49 -11.74
C SER A 34 6.72 10.14 -11.44
N LEU A 35 6.43 9.57 -10.28
CA LEU A 35 6.67 8.16 -9.96
C LEU A 35 5.31 7.43 -9.94
N PRO A 36 5.26 6.09 -10.00
CA PRO A 36 4.02 5.36 -9.69
C PRO A 36 3.54 5.75 -8.28
N GLY A 37 2.25 6.12 -8.15
CA GLY A 37 1.65 6.51 -6.88
C GLY A 37 1.93 7.95 -6.39
N HIS A 38 3.06 8.56 -6.75
CA HIS A 38 3.45 9.88 -6.22
C HIS A 38 3.89 10.90 -7.28
N ARG A 39 3.34 12.11 -7.19
CA ARG A 39 3.79 13.29 -7.95
C ARG A 39 4.60 14.19 -7.02
N THR A 40 5.90 14.30 -7.28
CA THR A 40 6.81 15.12 -6.47
C THR A 40 6.96 16.55 -6.99
N GLY A 41 6.46 16.83 -8.21
CA GLY A 41 6.56 18.15 -8.83
C GLY A 41 7.97 18.46 -9.32
N ALA A 42 8.17 19.68 -9.81
CA ALA A 42 9.47 20.08 -10.37
C ALA A 42 10.55 20.19 -9.27
N PRO A 43 11.79 19.74 -9.53
CA PRO A 43 12.88 19.72 -8.54
C PRO A 43 13.47 21.13 -8.24
N GLY A 44 12.92 22.17 -8.84
CA GLY A 44 13.48 23.52 -8.82
C GLY A 44 12.52 24.56 -9.37
N VAL A 45 13.02 25.79 -9.50
CA VAL A 45 12.23 26.96 -9.90
C VAL A 45 12.96 27.73 -11.02
N HIS A 46 12.19 28.27 -11.96
CA HIS A 46 12.72 29.18 -12.98
C HIS A 46 13.09 30.53 -12.34
N ILE A 47 14.23 31.06 -12.74
CA ILE A 47 14.72 32.36 -12.25
C ILE A 47 13.92 33.46 -12.97
N GLY A 48 12.98 34.11 -12.28
CA GLY A 48 11.91 34.88 -12.93
C GLY A 48 12.34 35.89 -14.02
N LYS A 49 13.47 36.62 -13.84
CA LYS A 49 13.91 37.66 -14.78
C LYS A 49 15.01 37.23 -15.76
N ARG A 50 15.60 36.05 -15.58
CA ARG A 50 16.74 35.60 -16.41
C ARG A 50 16.49 34.18 -16.90
N PRO A 51 16.88 33.85 -18.13
CA PRO A 51 16.84 32.46 -18.57
C PRO A 51 17.74 31.64 -17.66
N GLY A 52 17.14 30.78 -16.84
CA GLY A 52 17.86 30.00 -15.85
C GLY A 52 16.92 29.20 -14.95
N TYR A 53 17.42 28.07 -14.46
CA TYR A 53 16.68 27.17 -13.58
C TYR A 53 17.54 26.87 -12.35
N LYS A 54 16.99 27.06 -11.16
CA LYS A 54 17.66 26.78 -9.90
C LYS A 54 17.10 25.50 -9.31
N LEU A 55 17.96 24.52 -9.06
CA LEU A 55 17.60 23.30 -8.35
C LEU A 55 17.42 23.59 -6.85
N LEU A 56 16.39 23.00 -6.27
CA LEU A 56 16.13 23.01 -4.84
C LEU A 56 16.42 21.61 -4.31
N GLU A 57 17.52 21.45 -3.58
CA GLU A 57 17.97 20.15 -3.07
C GLU A 57 16.88 19.44 -2.25
N SER A 58 16.07 20.19 -1.50
CA SER A 58 14.93 19.66 -0.73
C SER A 58 13.82 19.02 -1.57
N LYS A 59 13.75 19.32 -2.86
CA LYS A 59 12.76 18.75 -3.79
C LYS A 59 13.39 17.74 -4.75
N VAL A 60 14.72 17.57 -4.72
CA VAL A 60 15.40 16.54 -5.50
C VAL A 60 15.11 15.20 -4.83
N ARG A 61 14.69 14.24 -5.66
CA ARG A 61 14.44 12.88 -5.18
C ARG A 61 15.76 12.13 -5.06
N VAL A 62 15.93 11.42 -3.95
CA VAL A 62 17.06 10.54 -3.70
C VAL A 62 16.52 9.14 -3.42
N PHE A 63 17.05 8.14 -4.13
CA PHE A 63 16.77 6.74 -3.86
C PHE A 63 17.86 6.21 -2.95
N VAL A 64 17.53 5.98 -1.69
CA VAL A 64 18.49 5.49 -0.70
C VAL A 64 18.56 3.98 -0.82
N ALA A 65 19.74 3.47 -1.17
CA ALA A 65 20.04 2.05 -1.18
C ALA A 65 20.84 1.67 0.09
N PRO A 66 20.67 0.43 0.60
CA PRO A 66 21.59 -0.12 1.59
C PRO A 66 23.04 -0.19 1.06
N PRO A 67 24.04 -0.30 1.95
CA PRO A 67 25.43 -0.51 1.54
C PRO A 67 25.58 -1.73 0.62
N ILE A 68 26.40 -1.60 -0.42
CA ILE A 68 26.56 -2.63 -1.46
C ILE A 68 27.00 -3.97 -0.87
N ASP A 69 27.90 -3.97 0.11
CA ASP A 69 28.40 -5.19 0.75
C ASP A 69 27.27 -5.98 1.43
N GLN A 70 26.29 -5.28 2.02
CA GLN A 70 25.11 -5.91 2.63
C GLN A 70 24.16 -6.47 1.57
N ILE A 71 24.03 -5.80 0.43
CA ILE A 71 23.20 -6.29 -0.68
C ILE A 71 23.79 -7.57 -1.26
N ILE A 72 25.12 -7.62 -1.45
CA ILE A 72 25.82 -8.80 -1.99
C ILE A 72 25.82 -9.96 -1.00
N ALA A 73 26.05 -9.68 0.29
CA ALA A 73 26.02 -10.68 1.35
C ALA A 73 24.60 -11.16 1.69
N SER A 74 23.56 -10.46 1.22
CA SER A 74 22.18 -10.84 1.49
C SER A 74 21.85 -12.21 0.89
N PRO A 75 21.29 -13.14 1.68
CA PRO A 75 20.80 -14.41 1.14
C PRO A 75 19.53 -14.24 0.29
N LEU A 76 18.89 -13.07 0.35
CA LEU A 76 17.63 -12.80 -0.34
C LEU A 76 17.86 -12.59 -1.84
N LYS A 77 17.16 -13.39 -2.64
CA LYS A 77 17.13 -13.31 -4.11
C LYS A 77 15.74 -12.83 -4.56
N PRO A 78 15.63 -12.22 -5.76
CA PRO A 78 14.33 -11.80 -6.29
C PRO A 78 13.40 -12.96 -6.64
N TYR A 79 13.92 -14.19 -6.73
CA TYR A 79 13.19 -15.40 -7.06
C TYR A 79 13.37 -16.47 -5.99
N VAL A 80 12.39 -17.36 -5.89
CA VAL A 80 12.39 -18.53 -4.99
C VAL A 80 12.58 -19.78 -5.85
N ALA A 81 13.18 -20.84 -5.30
CA ALA A 81 13.30 -22.11 -5.99
C ALA A 81 11.94 -22.83 -6.07
N ASP A 82 11.59 -23.36 -7.25
CA ASP A 82 10.29 -23.99 -7.52
C ASP A 82 9.98 -25.20 -6.61
N GLY A 83 11.02 -25.88 -6.11
CA GLY A 83 10.90 -27.06 -5.26
C GLY A 83 10.64 -26.78 -3.78
N VAL A 84 10.51 -25.51 -3.36
CA VAL A 84 10.27 -25.14 -1.96
C VAL A 84 8.76 -25.01 -1.72
N PRO A 85 8.11 -25.97 -1.04
CA PRO A 85 6.68 -25.86 -0.75
C PRO A 85 6.45 -24.73 0.26
N LEU A 86 5.50 -23.84 -0.05
CA LEU A 86 5.06 -22.83 0.91
C LEU A 86 4.37 -23.51 2.11
N PRO A 87 4.80 -23.27 3.35
CA PRO A 87 4.11 -23.77 4.53
C PRO A 87 2.69 -23.19 4.61
N TRP A 88 1.78 -23.92 5.24
CA TRP A 88 0.35 -23.55 5.33
C TRP A 88 0.12 -22.12 5.85
N LYS A 89 0.94 -21.67 6.81
CA LYS A 89 0.90 -20.31 7.36
C LYS A 89 1.24 -19.24 6.32
N GLU A 90 2.09 -19.54 5.34
CA GLU A 90 2.46 -18.61 4.26
C GLU A 90 1.45 -18.65 3.10
N LYS A 91 0.83 -19.81 2.84
CA LYS A 91 -0.23 -19.95 1.83
C LYS A 91 -1.46 -19.10 2.13
N ASN A 92 -1.79 -18.91 3.41
CA ASN A 92 -2.91 -18.07 3.83
C ASN A 92 -2.59 -16.55 3.71
N GLY A 93 -1.39 -16.20 3.24
CA GLY A 93 -0.92 -14.85 3.02
C GLY A 93 -0.28 -14.22 4.25
N VAL A 94 0.57 -13.20 4.03
CA VAL A 94 1.28 -12.44 5.07
C VAL A 94 0.32 -11.84 6.12
N PHE A 95 -0.96 -11.68 5.75
CA PHE A 95 -1.99 -11.03 6.54
C PHE A 95 -2.93 -12.01 7.26
N ALA A 96 -2.72 -13.33 7.16
CA ALA A 96 -3.62 -14.35 7.71
C ALA A 96 -3.86 -14.23 9.23
N GLY A 97 -2.87 -13.73 9.97
CA GLY A 97 -2.95 -13.51 11.42
C GLY A 97 -3.37 -12.10 11.83
N MET A 98 -3.69 -11.21 10.87
CA MET A 98 -4.11 -9.85 11.20
C MET A 98 -5.62 -9.80 11.50
N PRO A 99 -6.05 -8.98 12.47
CA PRO A 99 -7.47 -8.82 12.73
C PRO A 99 -8.15 -8.18 11.51
N ALA A 100 -9.45 -8.46 11.33
CA ALA A 100 -10.21 -7.98 10.17
C ALA A 100 -10.19 -6.45 10.00
N ALA A 101 -9.95 -5.70 11.09
CA ALA A 101 -9.80 -4.24 11.09
C ALA A 101 -8.40 -3.75 10.63
N GLY A 102 -7.49 -4.65 10.24
CA GLY A 102 -6.12 -4.31 9.84
C GLY A 102 -5.15 -4.17 11.01
N LEU A 103 -4.05 -3.41 10.82
CA LEU A 103 -3.04 -3.21 11.86
C LEU A 103 -3.56 -2.23 12.93
N THR A 104 -4.27 -2.74 13.94
CA THR A 104 -4.73 -1.92 15.08
C THR A 104 -3.60 -1.62 16.05
N ALA A 105 -3.68 -0.49 16.77
CA ALA A 105 -2.67 -0.11 17.76
C ALA A 105 -2.52 -1.16 18.87
N GLU A 106 -3.63 -1.77 19.31
CA GLU A 106 -3.62 -2.86 20.30
C GLU A 106 -2.92 -4.11 19.78
N HIS A 107 -3.19 -4.51 18.53
CA HIS A 107 -2.52 -5.66 17.91
C HIS A 107 -1.01 -5.42 17.74
N PHE A 108 -0.64 -4.20 17.33
CA PHE A 108 0.77 -3.80 17.25
C PHE A 108 1.43 -3.85 18.64
N LEU A 109 0.79 -3.29 19.68
CA LEU A 109 1.33 -3.30 21.05
C LEU A 109 1.49 -4.73 21.58
N LYS A 110 0.50 -5.60 21.37
CA LYS A 110 0.55 -7.02 21.75
C LYS A 110 1.69 -7.74 21.04
N SER A 111 1.84 -7.52 19.73
CA SER A 111 2.91 -8.12 18.92
C SER A 111 4.30 -7.61 19.32
N ALA A 112 4.43 -6.31 19.56
CA ALA A 112 5.67 -5.68 20.01
C ALA A 112 6.09 -6.16 21.40
N ARG A 113 5.15 -6.32 22.34
CA ARG A 113 5.41 -6.91 23.68
C ARG A 113 5.92 -8.34 23.56
N ARG A 114 5.28 -9.17 22.74
CA ARG A 114 5.72 -10.56 22.48
C ARG A 114 7.13 -10.60 21.87
N TYR A 115 7.39 -9.78 20.86
CA TYR A 115 8.71 -9.68 20.22
C TYR A 115 9.80 -9.24 21.20
N ASN A 116 9.53 -8.21 21.99
CA ASN A 116 10.49 -7.71 22.98
C ASN A 116 10.75 -8.71 24.12
N ALA A 117 9.71 -9.43 24.59
CA ALA A 117 9.86 -10.49 25.58
C ALA A 117 10.73 -11.63 25.02
N ALA A 118 10.43 -12.12 23.81
CA ALA A 118 11.22 -13.17 23.15
C ALA A 118 12.68 -12.75 22.89
N LYS A 119 12.92 -11.47 22.62
CA LYS A 119 14.28 -10.92 22.45
C LYS A 119 15.01 -10.70 23.78
N ALA A 120 14.29 -10.54 24.89
CA ALA A 120 14.87 -10.41 26.23
C ALA A 120 15.21 -11.78 26.86
N GLU A 121 14.47 -12.84 26.53
CA GLU A 121 14.72 -14.19 27.04
C GLU A 121 16.03 -14.89 26.64
N PRO A 122 16.71 -14.64 25.50
CA PRO A 122 18.03 -15.25 25.25
C PRO A 122 19.12 -14.83 26.25
N ALA A 123 18.85 -13.89 27.17
CA ALA A 123 19.74 -13.56 28.29
C ALA A 123 19.50 -14.42 29.55
N ARG A 124 18.43 -15.21 29.62
CA ARG A 124 18.18 -16.21 30.67
C ARG A 124 18.27 -17.60 30.04
N GLY A 125 19.18 -18.44 30.56
CA GLY A 125 19.40 -19.80 30.06
C GLY A 125 18.13 -20.68 30.05
N PRO A 126 18.23 -21.92 29.54
CA PRO A 126 17.10 -22.71 29.07
C PRO A 126 16.14 -23.12 30.20
N GLY A 127 15.16 -22.26 30.48
CA GLY A 127 13.95 -22.61 31.22
C GLY A 127 12.80 -22.68 30.24
N LYS A 128 12.19 -23.87 30.08
CA LYS A 128 10.96 -24.04 29.29
C LYS A 128 9.88 -23.09 29.80
N VAL A 129 9.56 -22.05 29.04
CA VAL A 129 8.31 -21.30 29.23
C VAL A 129 7.31 -21.87 28.23
N GLU A 130 6.45 -22.77 28.71
CA GLU A 130 5.26 -23.19 27.96
C GLU A 130 4.31 -21.99 27.86
N ILE A 131 4.33 -21.31 26.71
CA ILE A 131 3.30 -20.32 26.39
C ILE A 131 2.06 -21.12 26.01
N LYS A 132 1.13 -21.28 26.95
CA LYS A 132 -0.23 -21.73 26.65
C LYS A 132 -0.83 -20.73 25.66
N GLU A 133 -1.06 -21.18 24.44
CA GLU A 133 -1.93 -20.50 23.50
C GLU A 133 -3.36 -20.62 24.06
N ASP A 134 -3.77 -19.63 24.85
CA ASP A 134 -5.17 -19.47 25.21
C ASP A 134 -5.93 -19.12 23.93
N ASN A 135 -6.40 -20.17 23.25
CA ASN A 135 -7.44 -20.07 22.25
C ASN A 135 -8.73 -19.73 22.98
N ASP A 136 -9.01 -18.44 23.12
CA ASP A 136 -10.33 -17.94 23.54
C ASP A 136 -11.35 -18.20 22.43
N ALA A 137 -11.72 -19.48 22.28
CA ALA A 137 -12.96 -19.92 21.68
C ALA A 137 -13.91 -20.30 22.83
N ALA A 138 -14.54 -19.30 23.44
CA ALA A 138 -15.67 -19.46 24.36
C ALA A 138 -16.87 -18.74 23.72
N ASP A 139 -17.77 -19.50 23.09
CA ASP A 139 -19.02 -19.97 23.70
C ASP A 139 -20.01 -18.84 23.98
N THR A 140 -20.82 -18.51 22.96
CA THR A 140 -22.18 -18.01 23.17
C THR A 140 -23.14 -18.96 22.47
N LYS A 141 -23.44 -20.08 23.13
CA LYS A 141 -24.74 -20.74 23.02
C LYS A 141 -25.67 -20.09 24.02
N THR A 142 -26.62 -19.30 23.53
CA THR A 142 -27.80 -18.93 24.31
C THR A 142 -29.02 -19.37 23.51
N ASP A 143 -29.47 -20.59 23.81
CA ASP A 143 -30.80 -21.06 23.45
C ASP A 143 -31.80 -20.37 24.39
N ALA A 144 -32.75 -19.61 23.83
CA ALA A 144 -34.00 -19.24 24.50
C ALA A 144 -35.05 -18.90 23.44
N SER A 145 -35.86 -19.90 23.09
CA SER A 145 -37.11 -19.77 22.36
C SER A 145 -38.28 -19.49 23.32
N THR A 146 -39.34 -18.82 22.79
CA THR A 146 -40.71 -18.64 23.33
C THR A 146 -40.84 -17.47 24.34
N GLU A 147 -41.72 -16.46 24.22
CA GLU A 147 -43.14 -16.43 23.84
C GLU A 147 -43.58 -15.10 23.21
N ALA A 148 -44.75 -15.17 22.55
CA ALA A 148 -45.47 -14.14 21.82
C ALA A 148 -46.17 -13.11 22.74
N ALA A 149 -46.28 -11.86 22.27
CA ALA A 149 -47.44 -10.96 22.53
C ALA A 149 -47.35 -9.65 21.71
N THR A 150 -48.26 -9.52 20.74
CA THR A 150 -49.10 -8.34 20.40
C THR A 150 -48.51 -6.92 20.33
N GLU A 151 -48.53 -6.39 19.10
CA GLU A 151 -49.34 -5.21 18.66
C GLU A 151 -49.27 -3.89 19.46
N ALA A 152 -48.64 -2.86 18.89
CA ALA A 152 -49.18 -1.48 18.81
C ALA A 152 -48.22 -0.53 18.06
N THR A 153 -48.67 -0.05 16.91
CA THR A 153 -48.16 1.13 16.20
C THR A 153 -48.45 2.41 17.01
N PRO A 154 -47.57 3.41 17.01
CA PRO A 154 -48.10 4.76 16.75
C PRO A 154 -47.29 5.62 15.77
N THR A 155 -48.08 6.26 14.91
CA THR A 155 -47.88 7.31 13.92
C THR A 155 -46.98 8.49 14.36
N PRO A 156 -46.25 9.13 13.42
CA PRO A 156 -45.36 10.28 13.70
C PRO A 156 -46.10 11.61 13.93
N ALA A 157 -45.56 12.43 14.83
CA ALA A 157 -46.02 13.79 15.11
C ALA A 157 -45.57 14.79 14.01
N PRO A 158 -46.38 15.84 13.72
CA PRO A 158 -46.07 16.83 12.70
C PRO A 158 -45.07 17.89 13.18
N ALA A 159 -44.23 18.35 12.26
CA ALA A 159 -43.35 19.51 12.43
C ALA A 159 -44.18 20.80 12.55
N ALA A 160 -43.75 21.67 13.47
CA ALA A 160 -44.15 23.07 13.57
C ALA A 160 -43.06 23.96 12.97
#